data_AF-A0A6V8CUZ7-F1
#
_entry.id   AF-A0A6V8CUZ7-F1
#
_cell.length_a   1.000
_cell.length_b   1.000
_cell.length_c   1.000
_cell.angle_alpha   90.00
_cell.angle_beta   90.00
_cell.angle_gamma   90.00
#
_symmetry.space_group_name_H-M   'P 1'
#
loop_
_entity.id
_entity.type
_entity.pdbx_description
1 polymer ?
#
loop_
_entity_poly.entity_id
_entity_poly.type
_entity_poly.pdbx_seq_one_letter_code
_entity_poly.pdbx_strand_id
1 'polypeptide(L)'
;MMDFDWDSLTFSFTATDTMYRNVVRTGEEWGEGELIPFGNIEISPAAGVLNYGQGIFEGMKAQRADDGNIVLFRSDKNAARFAEGAKRLGMPPVPESLFLDAVESVVKANHRWVPPTGRGALYIRPVLWGSGAILGVAPAPEFTF
;
A
#
# COMPACT_ATOMS: atom_id res chain seq x y z
N MET A 1 11.42 0.13 25.89
CA MET A 1 11.68 -0.45 24.56
C MET A 1 10.72 -1.62 24.42
N MET A 2 9.88 -1.66 23.39
CA MET A 2 8.89 -2.74 23.24
C MET A 2 9.63 -4.07 23.08
N ASP A 3 9.29 -5.04 23.91
CA ASP A 3 9.87 -6.39 23.89
C ASP A 3 9.12 -7.22 22.84
N PHE A 4 9.41 -6.95 21.56
CA PHE A 4 8.84 -7.71 20.44
C PHE A 4 9.77 -8.88 20.13
N ASP A 5 9.24 -10.09 20.17
CA ASP A 5 9.99 -11.29 19.83
C ASP A 5 10.16 -11.40 18.31
N TRP A 6 11.27 -10.87 17.81
CA TRP A 6 11.59 -10.89 16.38
C TRP A 6 11.80 -12.31 15.83
N ASP A 7 12.08 -13.30 16.68
CA ASP A 7 12.37 -14.67 16.26
C ASP A 7 11.10 -15.50 16.03
N SER A 8 9.95 -15.06 16.57
CA SER A 8 8.64 -15.67 16.31
C SER A 8 7.91 -15.03 15.12
N LEU A 9 8.55 -14.14 14.36
CA LEU A 9 7.97 -13.55 13.16
C LEU A 9 7.58 -14.64 12.15
N THR A 10 6.30 -14.65 11.78
CA THR A 10 5.77 -15.44 10.67
C THR A 10 5.18 -14.51 9.62
N PHE A 11 4.70 -15.06 8.50
CA PHE A 11 3.97 -14.28 7.50
C PHE A 11 2.48 -14.05 7.89
N SER A 12 2.17 -14.14 9.19
CA SER A 12 0.85 -13.81 9.71
C SER A 12 0.65 -12.29 9.80
N PHE A 13 -0.60 -11.89 9.97
CA PHE A 13 -0.93 -10.49 10.14
C PHE A 13 -0.46 -9.98 11.50
N THR A 14 0.44 -8.99 11.48
CA THR A 14 0.81 -8.17 12.64
C THR A 14 0.43 -6.73 12.31
N ALA A 15 -0.51 -6.15 13.05
CA ALA A 15 -0.92 -4.77 12.83
C ALA A 15 0.24 -3.81 13.18
N THR A 16 0.55 -2.92 12.25
CA THR A 16 1.43 -1.77 12.49
C THR A 16 0.60 -0.57 12.96
N ASP A 17 1.23 0.56 13.25
CA ASP A 17 0.52 1.71 13.85
C ASP A 17 -0.20 2.58 12.83
N THR A 18 0.38 2.68 11.64
CA THR A 18 -0.02 3.67 10.64
C THR A 18 -0.13 3.02 9.26
N MET A 19 -1.11 3.44 8.48
CA MET A 19 -1.24 3.15 7.06
C MET A 19 -1.35 4.44 6.27
N TYR A 20 -1.11 4.38 4.96
CA TYR A 20 -1.35 5.50 4.04
C TYR A 20 -2.67 5.29 3.32
N ARG A 21 -3.36 6.38 3.02
CA ARG A 21 -4.60 6.38 2.24
C ARG A 21 -4.63 7.56 1.28
N ASN A 22 -5.02 7.32 0.04
CA ASN A 22 -5.35 8.35 -0.93
C ASN A 22 -6.57 7.92 -1.76
N VAL A 23 -7.46 8.86 -2.07
CA VAL A 23 -8.70 8.59 -2.80
C VAL A 23 -8.74 9.49 -4.03
N VAL A 24 -9.10 8.90 -5.18
CA VAL A 24 -9.25 9.63 -6.44
C VAL A 24 -10.55 9.22 -7.14
N ARG A 25 -11.22 10.17 -7.78
CA ARG A 25 -12.37 9.86 -8.64
C ARG A 25 -11.95 9.71 -10.09
N THR A 26 -12.74 8.97 -10.85
CA THR A 26 -12.51 8.81 -12.29
C THR A 26 -12.49 10.18 -12.98
N GLY A 27 -11.39 10.46 -13.70
CA GLY A 27 -11.19 11.72 -14.41
C GLY A 27 -10.54 12.83 -13.59
N GLU A 28 -10.29 12.60 -12.30
CA GLU A 28 -9.51 13.49 -11.44
C GLU A 28 -8.04 13.04 -11.39
N GLU A 29 -7.15 13.99 -11.09
CA GLU A 29 -5.75 13.72 -10.82
C GLU A 29 -5.57 13.28 -9.36
N TRP A 30 -4.53 12.50 -9.09
CA TRP A 30 -4.19 12.14 -7.72
C TRP A 30 -3.79 13.37 -6.89
N GLY A 31 -4.46 13.55 -5.75
CA GLY A 31 -4.10 14.57 -4.76
C GLY A 31 -3.05 14.08 -3.76
N GLU A 32 -2.83 14.86 -2.70
CA GLU A 32 -2.04 14.40 -1.55
C GLU A 32 -2.82 13.36 -0.74
N GLY A 33 -2.14 12.29 -0.33
CA GLY A 33 -2.71 11.31 0.60
C GLY A 33 -2.36 11.63 2.05
N GLU A 34 -2.82 10.77 2.95
CA GLU A 34 -2.69 10.95 4.39
C GLU A 34 -2.14 9.69 5.08
N LEU A 35 -1.32 9.90 6.10
CA LEU A 35 -0.99 8.87 7.08
C LEU A 35 -2.08 8.85 8.15
N ILE A 36 -2.72 7.70 8.32
CA ILE A 36 -3.81 7.50 9.29
C ILE A 36 -3.50 6.29 10.17
N PRO A 37 -4.08 6.20 11.38
CA PRO A 37 -3.96 5.00 12.21
C PRO A 37 -4.38 3.76 11.42
N PHE A 38 -3.63 2.66 11.57
CA PHE A 38 -4.00 1.41 10.95
C PHE A 38 -5.39 0.97 11.45
N GLY A 39 -6.27 0.61 10.53
CA GLY A 39 -7.63 0.21 10.87
C GLY A 39 -8.38 -0.33 9.67
N ASN A 40 -9.62 -0.76 9.93
CA ASN A 40 -10.51 -1.21 8.86
C ASN A 40 -10.89 -0.03 7.96
N ILE A 41 -11.05 -0.31 6.68
CA ILE A 41 -11.54 0.65 5.68
C ILE A 41 -13.03 0.37 5.45
N GLU A 42 -13.85 1.43 5.54
CA GLU A 42 -15.25 1.37 5.17
C GLU A 42 -15.40 1.43 3.65
N ILE A 43 -16.23 0.56 3.07
CA ILE A 43 -16.43 0.46 1.63
C ILE A 43 -17.87 0.06 1.33
N SER A 44 -18.42 0.57 0.23
CA SER A 44 -19.76 0.18 -0.22
C SER A 44 -19.80 -1.31 -0.57
N PRO A 45 -20.86 -2.06 -0.19
CA PRO A 45 -21.08 -3.42 -0.69
C PRO A 45 -21.18 -3.50 -2.22
N ALA A 46 -21.54 -2.39 -2.88
CA ALA A 46 -21.60 -2.27 -4.33
C ALA A 46 -20.25 -1.87 -4.95
N ALA A 47 -19.14 -1.85 -4.20
CA ALA A 47 -17.85 -1.44 -4.74
C ALA A 47 -17.35 -2.39 -5.85
N GLY A 48 -16.71 -1.81 -6.86
CA GLY A 48 -16.18 -2.56 -8.01
C GLY A 48 -15.19 -3.66 -7.61
N VAL A 49 -14.37 -3.42 -6.58
CA VAL A 49 -13.44 -4.43 -6.03
C VAL A 49 -14.16 -5.65 -5.46
N LEU A 50 -15.31 -5.46 -4.81
CA LEU A 50 -16.05 -6.55 -4.15
C LEU A 50 -16.88 -7.38 -5.14
N ASN A 51 -17.37 -6.76 -6.21
CA ASN A 51 -18.29 -7.40 -7.16
C ASN A 51 -17.59 -7.92 -8.42
N TYR A 52 -16.55 -7.22 -8.88
CA TYR A 52 -15.87 -7.52 -10.15
C TYR A 52 -14.35 -7.68 -10.01
N GLY A 53 -13.81 -7.64 -8.78
CA GLY A 53 -12.39 -7.84 -8.54
C GLY A 53 -11.50 -6.74 -9.14
N GLN A 54 -12.02 -5.53 -9.37
CA GLN A 54 -11.25 -4.41 -9.89
C GLN A 54 -10.30 -3.87 -8.81
N GLY A 55 -9.16 -4.54 -8.63
CA GLY A 55 -8.12 -4.14 -7.71
C GLY A 55 -6.78 -4.80 -8.02
N ILE A 56 -5.70 -4.13 -7.61
CA ILE A 56 -4.32 -4.60 -7.73
C ILE A 56 -3.61 -4.47 -6.39
N PHE A 57 -2.48 -5.16 -6.26
CA PHE A 57 -1.59 -5.02 -5.12
C PHE A 57 -0.13 -5.07 -5.56
N GLU A 58 0.76 -4.59 -4.70
CA GLU A 58 2.20 -4.77 -4.81
C GLU A 58 2.80 -5.41 -3.56
N GLY A 59 4.06 -5.80 -3.65
CA GLY A 59 4.79 -6.40 -2.55
C GLY A 59 6.26 -6.03 -2.57
N MET A 60 6.72 -5.37 -1.51
CA MET A 60 8.14 -5.08 -1.30
C MET A 60 8.52 -5.15 0.18
N LYS A 61 9.79 -4.96 0.47
CA LYS A 61 10.36 -5.08 1.82
C LYS A 61 11.17 -3.84 2.16
N ALA A 62 11.01 -3.36 3.39
CA ALA A 62 11.94 -2.46 4.05
C ALA A 62 12.80 -3.29 5.00
N GLN A 63 14.11 -3.11 4.90
CA GLN A 63 15.09 -3.87 5.68
C GLN A 63 16.07 -2.92 6.35
N ARG A 64 16.53 -3.31 7.54
CA ARG A 64 17.64 -2.61 8.21
C ARG A 64 18.96 -3.11 7.65
N ALA A 65 19.79 -2.19 7.17
CA ALA A 65 21.16 -2.45 6.74
C ALA A 65 22.11 -2.50 7.94
N ASP A 66 23.33 -2.98 7.73
CA ASP A 66 24.35 -3.11 8.79
C ASP A 66 24.73 -1.77 9.43
N ASP A 67 24.63 -0.67 8.68
CA ASP A 67 24.87 0.70 9.16
C ASP A 67 23.67 1.31 9.91
N GLY A 68 22.59 0.54 10.08
CA GLY A 68 21.36 0.95 10.77
C GLY A 68 20.34 1.66 9.89
N ASN A 69 20.68 2.03 8.65
CA ASN A 69 19.75 2.65 7.70
C ASN A 69 18.64 1.68 7.31
N ILE A 70 17.46 2.21 7.00
CA ILE A 70 16.36 1.43 6.43
C ILE A 70 16.39 1.60 4.92
N VAL A 71 16.44 0.48 4.20
CA VAL A 71 16.55 0.45 2.74
C VAL A 71 15.34 -0.22 2.10
N LEU A 72 14.99 0.26 0.91
CA LEU A 72 13.99 -0.33 0.02
C LEU A 72 14.70 -0.86 -1.22
N PHE A 73 14.39 -2.09 -1.63
CA PHE A 73 15.02 -2.70 -2.80
C PHE A 73 14.14 -2.53 -4.05
N ARG A 74 14.63 -1.72 -5.01
CA ARG A 74 14.00 -1.52 -6.33
C ARG A 74 12.53 -1.13 -6.27
N SER A 75 12.16 -0.26 -5.32
CA SER A 75 10.80 0.24 -5.15
C SER A 75 10.29 0.94 -6.41
N ASP A 76 11.17 1.54 -7.22
CA ASP A 76 10.88 2.09 -8.55
C ASP A 76 10.26 1.05 -9.49
N LYS A 77 10.75 -0.20 -9.45
CA LYS A 77 10.20 -1.29 -10.27
C LYS A 77 8.86 -1.79 -9.77
N ASN A 78 8.63 -1.78 -8.47
CA ASN A 78 7.31 -2.04 -7.91
C ASN A 78 6.32 -0.94 -8.32
N ALA A 79 6.70 0.34 -8.24
CA ALA A 79 5.89 1.47 -8.67
C ALA A 79 5.50 1.37 -10.15
N ALA A 80 6.47 1.10 -11.03
CA ALA A 80 6.23 0.91 -12.45
C ALA A 80 5.26 -0.25 -12.74
N ARG A 81 5.42 -1.39 -12.04
CA ARG A 81 4.53 -2.55 -12.20
C ARG A 81 3.12 -2.27 -11.66
N PHE A 82 3.01 -1.52 -10.56
CA PHE A 82 1.72 -1.10 -10.01
C PHE A 82 0.97 -0.19 -10.98
N ALA A 83 1.64 0.81 -11.55
CA ALA A 83 1.05 1.71 -12.54
C ALA A 83 0.61 0.96 -13.81
N GLU A 84 1.40 -0.02 -14.28
CA GLU A 84 1.01 -0.84 -15.43
C GLU A 84 -0.19 -1.75 -15.13
N GLY A 85 -0.23 -2.35 -13.94
CA GLY A 85 -1.39 -3.11 -13.47
C GLY A 85 -2.66 -2.27 -13.42
N ALA A 86 -2.56 -1.02 -12.97
CA ALA A 86 -3.68 -0.10 -12.91
C ALA A 86 -4.24 0.19 -14.31
N LYS A 87 -3.37 0.49 -15.29
CA LYS A 87 -3.77 0.66 -16.69
C LYS A 87 -4.48 -0.58 -17.23
N ARG A 88 -3.93 -1.77 -16.95
CA ARG A 88 -4.48 -3.04 -17.46
C ARG A 88 -5.90 -3.33 -16.94
N LEU A 89 -6.22 -2.87 -15.74
CA LEU A 89 -7.54 -3.01 -15.10
C LEU A 89 -8.46 -1.79 -15.26
N GLY A 90 -8.08 -0.80 -16.09
CA GLY A 90 -8.87 0.41 -16.29
C GLY A 90 -8.98 1.28 -15.04
N MET A 91 -7.94 1.29 -14.21
CA MET A 91 -7.83 2.08 -12.98
C MET A 91 -6.89 3.27 -13.24
N PRO A 92 -7.04 4.41 -12.53
CA PRO A 92 -6.13 5.55 -12.64
C PRO A 92 -4.73 5.12 -12.16
N PRO A 93 -3.69 5.22 -13.01
CA PRO A 93 -2.34 4.84 -12.62
C PRO A 93 -1.83 5.75 -11.50
N VAL A 94 -1.29 5.17 -10.44
CA VAL A 94 -0.63 5.93 -9.38
C VAL A 94 0.72 6.46 -9.91
N PRO A 95 0.98 7.78 -9.84
CA PRO A 95 2.27 8.34 -10.25
C PRO A 95 3.41 7.71 -9.45
N GLU A 96 4.54 7.46 -10.11
CA GLU A 96 5.70 6.82 -9.48
C GLU A 96 6.17 7.59 -8.24
N SER A 97 6.25 8.93 -8.32
CA SER A 97 6.62 9.78 -7.19
C SER A 97 5.66 9.60 -6.00
N LEU A 98 4.35 9.68 -6.25
CA LEU A 98 3.33 9.51 -5.20
C LEU A 98 3.39 8.13 -4.55
N PHE A 99 3.62 7.09 -5.35
CA PHE A 99 3.79 5.74 -4.83
C PHE A 99 5.03 5.62 -3.93
N LEU A 100 6.18 6.16 -4.38
CA LEU A 100 7.42 6.12 -3.61
C LEU A 100 7.30 6.94 -2.33
N ASP A 101 6.73 8.13 -2.40
CA ASP A 101 6.49 9.01 -1.25
C ASP A 101 5.57 8.35 -0.23
N ALA A 102 4.51 7.68 -0.67
CA ALA A 102 3.61 6.92 0.20
C ALA A 102 4.35 5.76 0.91
N VAL A 103 5.11 4.96 0.15
CA VAL A 103 5.88 3.84 0.72
C VAL A 103 6.90 4.34 1.74
N GLU A 104 7.66 5.38 1.41
CA GLU A 104 8.63 5.98 2.33
C GLU A 104 7.97 6.53 3.58
N SER A 105 6.83 7.22 3.44
CA SER A 105 6.10 7.82 4.56
C SER A 105 5.59 6.75 5.52
N VAL A 106 5.03 5.64 5.01
CA VAL A 106 4.59 4.50 5.83
C VAL A 106 5.76 3.84 6.54
N VAL A 107 6.89 3.63 5.84
CA VAL A 107 8.09 3.02 6.43
C VAL A 107 8.68 3.91 7.53
N LYS A 108 8.73 5.23 7.32
CA LYS A 108 9.18 6.20 8.33
C LYS A 108 8.27 6.19 9.56
N ALA A 109 6.95 6.25 9.36
CA ALA A 109 5.97 6.20 10.44
C ALA A 109 6.05 4.90 11.25
N ASN A 110 6.30 3.77 10.58
CA ASN A 110 6.37 2.44 11.19
C ASN A 110 7.81 1.94 11.40
N HIS A 111 8.83 2.80 11.45
CA HIS A 111 10.24 2.38 11.49
C HIS A 111 10.57 1.43 12.67
N ARG A 112 9.82 1.53 13.78
CA ARG A 112 9.96 0.65 14.95
C ARG A 112 9.57 -0.81 14.68
N TRP A 113 8.76 -1.04 13.64
CA TRP A 113 8.33 -2.35 13.16
C TRP A 113 9.31 -2.96 12.15
N VAL A 114 10.36 -2.23 11.74
CA VAL A 114 11.41 -2.79 10.86
C VAL A 114 12.37 -3.61 11.73
N PRO A 115 12.42 -4.96 11.53
CA PRO A 115 13.22 -5.83 12.38
C PRO A 115 14.71 -5.46 12.39
N PRO A 116 15.45 -5.84 13.44
CA PRO A 116 16.91 -5.77 13.43
C PRO A 116 17.50 -6.53 12.24
N THR A 117 18.71 -6.13 11.82
CA THR A 117 19.42 -6.77 10.71
C THR A 117 19.54 -8.28 10.95
N GLY A 118 19.20 -9.07 9.92
CA GLY A 118 19.20 -10.54 9.98
C GLY A 118 17.96 -11.17 10.62
N ARG A 119 17.03 -10.39 11.18
CA ARG A 119 15.81 -10.91 11.86
C ARG A 119 14.53 -10.80 11.03
N GLY A 120 14.59 -10.26 9.81
CA GLY A 120 13.43 -10.19 8.92
C GLY A 120 13.35 -8.90 8.11
N ALA A 121 12.12 -8.52 7.77
CA ALA A 121 11.81 -7.30 7.04
C ALA A 121 10.40 -6.81 7.39
N LEU A 122 10.17 -5.51 7.30
CA LEU A 122 8.82 -4.97 7.23
C LEU A 122 8.32 -5.15 5.79
N TYR A 123 7.28 -5.95 5.61
CA TYR A 123 6.67 -6.14 4.31
C TYR A 123 5.65 -5.03 4.03
N ILE A 124 5.80 -4.34 2.89
CA ILE A 124 4.92 -3.26 2.46
C ILE A 124 3.97 -3.80 1.39
N ARG A 125 2.68 -3.57 1.61
CA ARG A 125 1.58 -4.03 0.75
C ARG A 125 0.78 -2.82 0.23
N PRO A 126 1.24 -2.14 -0.84
CA PRO A 126 0.41 -1.18 -1.55
C PRO A 126 -0.78 -1.93 -2.19
N VAL A 127 -1.97 -1.33 -2.13
CA VAL A 127 -3.19 -1.86 -2.75
C VAL A 127 -3.89 -0.72 -3.46
N LEU A 128 -4.56 -1.00 -4.58
CA LEU A 128 -5.44 -0.04 -5.22
C LEU A 128 -6.75 -0.76 -5.49
N TRP A 129 -7.84 -0.20 -5.00
CA TRP A 129 -9.18 -0.79 -5.11
C TRP A 129 -10.12 0.16 -5.84
N GLY A 130 -10.93 -0.39 -6.76
CA GLY A 130 -12.14 0.27 -7.23
C GLY A 130 -13.17 0.33 -6.10
N SER A 131 -13.08 1.36 -5.27
CA SER A 131 -13.84 1.53 -4.03
C SER A 131 -15.21 2.16 -4.23
N GLY A 132 -15.40 2.86 -5.35
CA GLY A 132 -16.68 3.47 -5.73
C GLY A 132 -17.77 2.44 -6.03
N ALA A 133 -19.01 2.77 -5.63
CA ALA A 133 -20.18 1.94 -5.85
C ALA A 133 -20.56 1.87 -7.34
N ILE A 134 -20.64 0.65 -7.89
CA ILE A 134 -21.05 0.39 -9.28
C ILE A 134 -21.56 -1.04 -9.47
N LEU A 135 -22.73 -1.20 -10.10
CA LEU A 135 -23.30 -2.51 -10.50
C LEU A 135 -23.29 -2.73 -12.02
N GLY A 136 -23.02 -1.69 -12.80
CA GLY A 136 -22.74 -1.84 -14.23
C GLY A 136 -21.31 -2.33 -14.42
N VAL A 137 -21.08 -3.21 -15.40
CA VAL A 137 -19.72 -3.67 -15.71
C VAL A 137 -18.97 -2.54 -16.43
N ALA A 138 -18.28 -1.71 -15.67
CA ALA A 138 -17.42 -0.61 -16.11
C ALA A 138 -16.39 -0.30 -15.01
N PRO A 139 -15.35 0.51 -15.28
CA PRO A 139 -14.47 1.01 -14.24
C PRO A 139 -15.23 1.70 -13.10
N ALA A 140 -14.81 1.46 -11.86
CA ALA A 140 -15.38 2.10 -10.68
C ALA A 140 -15.25 3.63 -10.76
N PRO A 141 -16.23 4.39 -10.22
CA PRO A 141 -16.18 5.85 -10.26
C PRO A 141 -15.17 6.46 -9.28
N GLU A 142 -14.69 5.69 -8.30
CA GLU A 142 -13.74 6.12 -7.25
C GLU A 142 -12.79 4.96 -6.93
N PHE A 143 -11.54 5.32 -6.60
CA PHE A 143 -10.48 4.39 -6.26
C PHE A 143 -9.78 4.80 -4.97
N THR A 144 -9.41 3.82 -4.15
CA THR A 144 -8.64 4.01 -2.92
C THR A 144 -7.28 3.32 -3.07
N PHE A 145 -6.21 4.10 -2.93
CA PHE A 145 -4.82 3.64 -2.81
C PHE A 145 -4.38 3.63 -1.35
#